data_AF-A0A822GPT0-F1
#
_entry.id   AF-A0A822GPT0-F1
#
_cell.length_a   1.000
_cell.length_b   1.000
_cell.length_c   1.000
_cell.angle_alpha   90.00
_cell.angle_beta   90.00
_cell.angle_gamma   90.00
#
_symmetry.space_group_name_H-M   'P 1'
#
loop_
_entity.id
_entity.type
_entity.pdbx_description
1 polymer ?
#
loop_
_entity_poly.entity_id
_entity_poly.type
_entity_poly.pdbx_seq_one_letter_code
_entity_poly.pdbx_strand_id
1 'polypeptide(L)'
;DLPSSLARRAGLKNYDRIIFLNGINIENDTYDQFDLRFETARHLPVQMLVCSPATYEYYKTNKKQFHIDLPTIQHLTPVFATSTSESHTEIPAVSVDNDSFYAVRWENSDIVSTVSQSAVFKSPEFTHVNDICYIETKGQYRKGQIIAKGLFLWINIIQKEFHSFSGSRSD
;
A
#
# COMPACT_ATOMS: atom_id res chain seq x y z
N ASP A 1 6.22 -8.17 -17.87
CA ASP A 1 4.96 -8.47 -17.16
C ASP A 1 5.01 -8.12 -15.67
N LEU A 2 4.92 -6.83 -15.35
CA LEU A 2 4.89 -6.35 -13.96
C LEU A 2 3.71 -6.94 -13.13
N PRO A 3 2.48 -7.10 -13.65
CA PRO A 3 1.33 -7.56 -12.86
C PRO A 3 1.48 -8.99 -12.33
N SER A 4 1.98 -9.91 -13.14
CA SER A 4 2.14 -11.33 -12.77
C SER A 4 3.25 -11.51 -11.73
N SER A 5 4.35 -10.76 -11.86
CA SER A 5 5.44 -10.76 -10.88
C SER A 5 4.96 -10.27 -9.50
N LEU A 6 4.08 -9.27 -9.47
CA LEU A 6 3.51 -8.72 -8.24
C LEU A 6 2.59 -9.70 -7.54
N ALA A 7 1.64 -10.27 -8.27
CA ALA A 7 0.73 -11.27 -7.71
C ALA A 7 1.49 -12.46 -7.10
N ARG A 8 2.52 -12.96 -7.79
CA ARG A 8 3.37 -14.04 -7.29
C ARG A 8 4.14 -13.64 -6.02
N ARG A 9 4.73 -12.44 -5.99
CA ARG A 9 5.41 -11.93 -4.78
C ARG A 9 4.43 -11.72 -3.61
N ALA A 10 3.17 -11.35 -3.91
CA ALA A 10 2.10 -11.23 -2.92
C ALA A 10 1.66 -12.58 -2.35
N GLY A 11 2.19 -13.69 -2.88
CA GLY A 11 1.88 -15.05 -2.44
C GLY A 11 0.70 -15.71 -3.16
N LEU A 12 0.16 -15.08 -4.21
CA LEU A 12 -0.89 -15.69 -5.04
C LEU A 12 -0.30 -16.89 -5.81
N LYS A 13 -0.96 -18.04 -5.72
CA LYS A 13 -0.57 -19.26 -6.43
C LYS A 13 -1.52 -19.54 -7.57
N ASN A 14 -1.04 -20.33 -8.53
CA ASN A 14 -1.90 -20.85 -9.59
C ASN A 14 -3.05 -21.63 -8.97
N TYR A 15 -4.24 -21.46 -9.54
CA TYR A 15 -5.50 -22.10 -9.12
C TYR A 15 -6.03 -21.65 -7.75
N ASP A 16 -5.42 -20.65 -7.11
CA ASP A 16 -6.07 -20.00 -5.97
C ASP A 16 -7.39 -19.35 -6.43
N ARG A 17 -8.45 -19.55 -5.65
CA ARG A 17 -9.74 -18.94 -5.89
C ARG A 17 -9.87 -17.66 -5.08
N ILE A 18 -10.16 -16.55 -5.75
CA ILE A 18 -10.40 -15.26 -5.09
C ILE A 18 -11.80 -15.27 -4.48
N ILE A 19 -11.88 -14.98 -3.19
CA ILE A 19 -13.12 -14.97 -2.42
C ILE A 19 -13.53 -13.55 -2.06
N PHE A 20 -12.57 -12.72 -1.64
CA PHE A 20 -12.82 -11.30 -1.40
C PHE A 20 -11.83 -10.42 -2.16
N LEU A 21 -12.32 -9.31 -2.67
CA LEU A 21 -11.54 -8.22 -3.24
C LEU A 21 -11.82 -6.95 -2.44
N ASN A 22 -10.80 -6.40 -1.79
CA ASN A 22 -10.90 -5.19 -0.94
C ASN A 22 -12.04 -5.26 0.08
N GLY A 23 -12.24 -6.44 0.69
CA GLY A 23 -13.29 -6.69 1.68
C GLY A 23 -14.68 -6.99 1.11
N ILE A 24 -14.86 -6.93 -0.21
CA ILE A 24 -16.12 -7.29 -0.87
C ILE A 24 -16.07 -8.76 -1.28
N ASN A 25 -17.08 -9.55 -0.91
CA ASN A 25 -17.20 -10.94 -1.36
C ASN A 25 -17.50 -10.96 -2.87
N ILE A 26 -16.68 -11.67 -3.63
CA ILE A 26 -16.76 -11.82 -5.08
C ILE A 26 -16.75 -13.30 -5.51
N GLU A 27 -17.01 -14.22 -4.57
CA GLU A 27 -16.90 -15.67 -4.78
C GLU A 27 -17.73 -16.18 -5.98
N ASN A 28 -18.86 -15.53 -6.24
CA ASN A 28 -19.83 -15.88 -7.28
C ASN A 28 -19.84 -14.88 -8.43
N ASP A 29 -18.92 -13.92 -8.44
CA ASP A 29 -18.84 -12.92 -9.51
C ASP A 29 -18.30 -13.55 -10.79
N THR A 30 -18.82 -13.09 -11.93
CA THR A 30 -18.25 -13.42 -13.24
C THR A 30 -16.93 -12.69 -13.45
N TYR A 31 -16.15 -13.13 -14.45
CA TYR A 31 -14.91 -12.44 -14.83
C TYR A 31 -15.17 -10.96 -15.15
N ASP A 32 -16.23 -10.63 -15.89
CA ASP A 32 -16.56 -9.24 -16.23
C ASP A 32 -16.93 -8.39 -14.99
N GLN A 33 -17.63 -8.98 -14.02
CA GLN A 33 -17.96 -8.30 -12.77
C GLN A 33 -16.71 -8.09 -11.92
N PHE A 34 -15.82 -9.08 -11.87
CA PHE A 34 -14.54 -8.98 -11.22
C PHE A 34 -13.69 -7.87 -11.85
N ASP A 35 -13.52 -7.88 -13.18
CA ASP A 35 -12.74 -6.89 -13.92
C ASP A 35 -13.30 -5.49 -13.70
N LEU A 36 -14.63 -5.32 -13.78
CA LEU A 36 -15.25 -4.04 -13.48
C LEU A 36 -14.95 -3.58 -12.06
N ARG A 37 -15.01 -4.45 -11.05
CA ARG A 37 -14.69 -4.09 -9.66
C ARG A 37 -13.22 -3.79 -9.47
N PHE A 38 -12.36 -4.58 -10.09
CA PHE A 38 -10.91 -4.40 -10.05
C PHE A 38 -10.50 -3.09 -10.70
N GLU A 39 -11.06 -2.78 -11.88
CA GLU A 39 -10.87 -1.52 -12.58
C GLU A 39 -11.47 -0.36 -11.80
N THR A 40 -12.72 -0.45 -11.33
CA THR A 40 -13.40 0.61 -10.57
C THR A 40 -12.69 0.92 -9.27
N ALA A 41 -12.03 -0.06 -8.66
CA ALA A 41 -11.21 0.16 -7.49
C ALA A 41 -10.06 1.15 -7.75
N ARG A 42 -9.69 1.41 -9.03
CA ARG A 42 -8.77 2.41 -9.66
C ARG A 42 -7.48 2.80 -8.90
N HIS A 43 -7.22 2.25 -7.73
CA HIS A 43 -6.24 2.72 -6.76
C HIS A 43 -5.69 1.51 -5.99
N LEU A 44 -4.37 1.40 -5.96
CA LEU A 44 -3.66 0.53 -5.02
C LEU A 44 -3.90 1.03 -3.60
N PRO A 45 -4.01 0.17 -2.57
CA PRO A 45 -3.68 -1.25 -2.58
C PRO A 45 -4.84 -2.12 -3.04
N VAL A 46 -4.50 -3.18 -3.77
CA VAL A 46 -5.43 -4.31 -3.99
C VAL A 46 -5.16 -5.35 -2.92
N GLN A 47 -6.17 -5.68 -2.13
CA GLN A 47 -6.16 -6.74 -1.15
C GLN A 47 -7.10 -7.86 -1.60
N MET A 48 -6.61 -9.09 -1.62
CA MET A 48 -7.41 -10.27 -1.97
C MET A 48 -7.39 -11.27 -0.82
N LEU A 49 -8.55 -11.83 -0.48
CA LEU A 49 -8.62 -13.07 0.28
C LEU A 49 -8.78 -14.22 -0.72
N VAL A 50 -7.85 -15.15 -0.69
CA VAL A 50 -7.80 -16.29 -1.60
C VAL A 50 -7.75 -17.60 -0.84
N CYS A 51 -8.13 -18.69 -1.50
CA CYS A 51 -7.98 -20.03 -0.94
C CYS A 51 -7.59 -21.04 -2.02
N SER A 52 -6.92 -22.11 -1.59
CA SER A 52 -6.61 -23.24 -2.47
C SER A 52 -7.88 -24.01 -2.85
N PRO A 53 -7.86 -24.77 -3.97
CA PRO A 53 -8.99 -25.59 -4.39
C PRO A 53 -9.49 -26.54 -3.29
N ALA A 54 -8.58 -27.23 -2.59
CA ALA A 54 -8.92 -28.15 -1.50
C ALA A 54 -9.61 -27.43 -0.33
N THR A 55 -9.15 -26.23 0.03
CA THR A 55 -9.80 -25.41 1.07
C THR A 55 -11.20 -25.00 0.63
N TYR A 56 -11.35 -24.57 -0.62
CA TYR A 56 -12.66 -24.22 -1.17
C TYR A 56 -13.65 -25.39 -1.11
N GLU A 57 -13.25 -26.56 -1.60
CA GLU A 57 -14.06 -27.78 -1.56
C GLU A 57 -14.46 -28.17 -0.14
N TYR A 58 -13.53 -28.09 0.81
CA TYR A 58 -13.82 -28.34 2.23
C TYR A 58 -14.89 -27.39 2.75
N TYR A 59 -14.77 -26.08 2.50
CA TYR A 59 -15.76 -25.10 2.95
C TYR A 59 -17.15 -25.38 2.34
N LYS A 60 -17.21 -25.67 1.04
CA LYS A 60 -18.49 -25.93 0.35
C LYS A 60 -19.16 -27.22 0.80
N THR A 61 -18.40 -28.30 0.91
CA THR A 61 -18.91 -29.60 1.38
C THR A 61 -19.47 -29.51 2.80
N ASN A 62 -18.80 -28.74 3.66
CA ASN A 62 -19.22 -28.55 5.05
C ASN A 62 -20.24 -27.41 5.23
N LYS A 63 -20.75 -26.81 4.13
CA LYS A 63 -21.68 -25.66 4.15
C LYS A 63 -21.17 -24.48 5.01
N LYS A 64 -19.85 -24.28 5.06
CA LYS A 64 -19.20 -23.17 5.74
C LYS A 64 -19.11 -21.97 4.80
N GLN A 65 -19.19 -20.77 5.37
CA GLN A 65 -19.04 -19.51 4.64
C GLN A 65 -17.68 -18.89 4.92
N PHE A 66 -17.07 -18.34 3.87
CA PHE A 66 -15.89 -17.51 4.04
C PHE A 66 -16.29 -16.13 4.59
N HIS A 67 -15.49 -15.60 5.51
CA HIS A 67 -15.60 -14.25 6.05
C HIS A 67 -14.19 -13.71 6.30
N ILE A 68 -14.04 -12.38 6.30
CA ILE A 68 -12.75 -11.70 6.41
C ILE A 68 -12.10 -11.86 7.80
N ASP A 69 -12.88 -12.24 8.80
CA ASP A 69 -12.44 -12.39 10.20
C ASP A 69 -12.16 -13.86 10.59
N LEU A 70 -11.99 -14.75 9.61
CA LEU A 70 -11.68 -16.16 9.87
C LEU A 70 -10.32 -16.28 10.60
N PRO A 71 -10.24 -17.01 11.73
CA PRO A 71 -8.98 -17.14 12.49
C PRO A 71 -7.90 -17.92 11.74
N THR A 72 -8.27 -18.63 10.67
CA THR A 72 -7.35 -19.40 9.82
C THR A 72 -6.74 -18.55 8.70
N ILE A 73 -7.09 -17.27 8.58
CA ILE A 73 -6.55 -16.39 7.54
C ILE A 73 -5.08 -16.11 7.83
N GLN A 74 -4.24 -16.39 6.84
CA GLN A 74 -2.84 -15.99 6.85
C GLN A 74 -2.71 -14.63 6.17
N HIS A 75 -2.34 -13.61 6.94
CA HIS A 75 -2.04 -12.29 6.40
C HIS A 75 -0.60 -12.28 5.85
N LEU A 76 -0.47 -11.92 4.57
CA LEU A 76 0.83 -11.78 3.93
C LEU A 76 1.26 -10.31 3.93
N THR A 77 2.58 -10.10 3.97
CA THR A 77 3.14 -8.77 3.84
C THR A 77 2.82 -8.20 2.46
N PRO A 78 2.38 -6.94 2.37
CA PRO A 78 2.08 -6.36 1.08
C PRO A 78 3.32 -6.22 0.20
N VAL A 79 3.11 -6.24 -1.12
CA VAL A 79 4.19 -6.12 -2.11
C VAL A 79 3.97 -4.94 -3.05
N PHE A 80 5.08 -4.34 -3.47
CA PHE A 80 5.07 -3.11 -4.25
C PHE A 80 5.64 -3.33 -5.65
N ALA A 81 5.16 -2.57 -6.63
CA ALA A 81 5.75 -2.50 -7.96
C ALA A 81 7.19 -1.98 -7.87
N THR A 82 8.18 -2.76 -8.30
CA THR A 82 9.59 -2.33 -8.36
C THR A 82 9.98 -2.20 -9.83
N SER A 83 10.76 -1.18 -10.19
CA SER A 83 11.34 -1.07 -11.54
C SER A 83 12.51 -2.04 -11.67
N THR A 84 12.24 -3.34 -11.63
CA THR A 84 13.30 -4.33 -11.84
C THR A 84 13.23 -4.81 -13.28
N SER A 85 14.08 -4.24 -14.13
CA SER A 85 14.69 -5.00 -15.23
C SER A 85 15.41 -6.19 -14.59
N GLU A 86 14.91 -7.39 -14.83
CA GLU A 86 15.47 -8.62 -14.26
C GLU A 86 16.95 -8.75 -14.60
N SER A 87 17.83 -8.56 -13.62
CA SER A 87 19.15 -9.18 -13.60
C SER A 87 19.50 -9.52 -12.16
N HIS A 88 19.74 -10.81 -11.94
CA HIS A 88 20.13 -11.40 -10.66
C HIS A 88 21.42 -10.75 -10.15
N THR A 89 21.51 -10.47 -8.84
CA THR A 89 22.50 -11.03 -7.88
C THR A 89 22.23 -10.45 -6.48
N GLU A 90 22.58 -11.23 -5.46
CA GLU A 90 22.28 -11.13 -4.03
C GLU A 90 22.81 -9.85 -3.31
N ILE A 91 22.13 -9.53 -2.21
CA ILE A 91 22.25 -8.47 -1.16
C ILE A 91 23.69 -8.48 -0.53
N PRO A 92 24.28 -7.43 0.13
CA PRO A 92 23.63 -6.41 0.97
C PRO A 92 24.27 -5.00 1.12
N ALA A 93 23.48 -4.00 1.53
CA ALA A 93 23.88 -3.00 2.54
C ALA A 93 22.69 -2.11 2.93
N VAL A 94 22.33 -2.18 4.21
CA VAL A 94 21.54 -1.16 4.91
C VAL A 94 22.32 0.15 4.86
N SER A 95 21.80 1.15 4.14
CA SER A 95 22.09 2.56 4.44
C SER A 95 20.92 3.09 5.27
N VAL A 96 21.22 3.46 6.51
CA VAL A 96 20.30 4.22 7.37
C VAL A 96 20.18 5.61 6.73
N ASP A 97 19.21 5.77 5.84
CA ASP A 97 19.02 6.99 5.06
C ASP A 97 18.12 7.94 5.85
N ASN A 98 18.67 9.09 6.25
CA ASN A 98 17.92 10.20 6.85
C ASN A 98 16.83 10.78 5.92
N ASP A 99 16.72 10.26 4.69
CA ASP A 99 15.73 10.58 3.66
C ASP A 99 14.50 9.64 3.63
N SER A 100 14.41 8.68 4.57
CA SER A 100 13.39 7.62 4.57
C SER A 100 11.98 8.06 5.03
N PHE A 101 11.57 9.31 4.78
CA PHE A 101 10.25 9.82 5.15
C PHE A 101 9.53 10.58 4.03
N TYR A 102 8.19 10.57 4.09
CA TYR A 102 7.30 11.41 3.29
C TYR A 102 6.50 12.35 4.17
N ALA A 103 6.29 13.57 3.69
CA ALA A 103 5.23 14.42 4.21
C ALA A 103 3.95 14.08 3.46
N VAL A 104 2.87 13.86 4.20
CA VAL A 104 1.60 13.43 3.64
C VAL A 104 0.48 14.32 4.16
N ARG A 105 -0.35 14.83 3.26
CA ARG A 105 -1.64 15.45 3.58
C ARG A 105 -2.74 14.40 3.52
N TRP A 106 -3.50 14.23 4.60
CA TRP A 106 -4.55 13.20 4.64
C TRP A 106 -5.78 13.59 3.81
N GLU A 107 -6.46 12.62 3.20
CA GLU A 107 -7.71 12.87 2.48
C GLU A 107 -8.78 13.44 3.44
N ASN A 108 -9.51 14.46 2.98
CA ASN A 108 -10.53 15.19 3.76
C ASN A 108 -10.02 15.86 5.05
N SER A 109 -8.73 16.20 5.10
CA SER A 109 -8.13 16.88 6.24
C SER A 109 -6.98 17.79 5.82
N ASP A 110 -6.82 18.94 6.48
CA ASP A 110 -5.65 19.80 6.32
C ASP A 110 -4.44 19.34 7.14
N ILE A 111 -4.56 18.21 7.83
CA ILE A 111 -3.49 17.64 8.64
C ILE A 111 -2.40 17.09 7.73
N VAL A 112 -1.17 17.54 8.01
CA VAL A 112 0.06 17.01 7.42
C VAL A 112 0.78 16.15 8.45
N SER A 113 1.27 14.98 8.05
CA SER A 113 2.06 14.11 8.90
C SER A 113 3.29 13.60 8.18
N THR A 114 4.34 13.34 8.94
CA THR A 114 5.54 12.67 8.45
C THR A 114 5.36 11.17 8.64
N VAL A 115 5.55 10.39 7.58
CA VAL A 115 5.41 8.92 7.60
C VAL A 115 6.67 8.29 7.02
N SER A 116 7.02 7.10 7.51
CA SER A 116 8.11 6.31 6.90
C SER A 116 7.77 6.03 5.44
N GLN A 117 8.76 6.03 4.55
CA GLN A 117 8.56 5.60 3.16
C GLN A 117 8.00 4.17 3.09
N SER A 118 8.40 3.30 4.02
CA SER A 118 7.90 1.93 4.12
C SER A 118 6.41 1.83 4.44
N ALA A 119 5.81 2.90 4.98
CA ALA A 119 4.38 2.96 5.26
C ALA A 119 3.58 3.33 4.01
N VAL A 120 4.20 3.90 2.97
CA VAL A 120 3.52 4.30 1.74
C VAL A 120 3.42 3.10 0.80
N PHE A 121 2.21 2.85 0.30
CA PHE A 121 1.91 1.73 -0.58
C PHE A 121 2.28 2.00 -2.05
N LYS A 122 3.51 2.47 -2.24
CA LYS A 122 4.11 2.79 -3.53
C LYS A 122 5.63 2.89 -3.34
N SER A 123 6.39 2.16 -4.14
CA SER A 123 7.84 2.11 -3.96
C SER A 123 8.47 3.50 -4.13
N PRO A 124 9.51 3.84 -3.36
CA PRO A 124 10.04 5.20 -3.32
C PRO A 124 10.47 5.80 -4.65
N GLU A 125 10.92 4.95 -5.58
CA GLU A 125 11.32 5.30 -6.94
C GLU A 125 10.14 5.69 -7.84
N PHE A 126 8.91 5.29 -7.49
CA PHE A 126 7.68 5.64 -8.21
C PHE A 126 6.81 6.66 -7.48
N THR A 127 7.16 7.00 -6.25
CA THR A 127 6.42 7.96 -5.42
C THR A 127 6.87 9.37 -5.76
N HIS A 128 5.96 10.19 -6.27
CA HIS A 128 6.18 11.58 -6.68
C HIS A 128 5.40 12.53 -5.77
N VAL A 129 5.84 13.79 -5.72
CA VAL A 129 5.04 14.85 -5.07
C VAL A 129 3.72 14.99 -5.81
N ASN A 130 2.65 15.23 -5.05
CA ASN A 130 1.24 15.22 -5.43
C ASN A 130 0.63 13.86 -5.71
N ASP A 131 1.38 12.76 -5.65
CA ASP A 131 0.80 11.43 -5.76
C ASP A 131 -0.18 11.18 -4.63
N ILE A 132 -1.33 10.61 -4.99
CA ILE A 132 -2.28 10.08 -4.03
C ILE A 132 -1.92 8.63 -3.77
N CYS A 133 -1.48 8.34 -2.55
CA CYS A 133 -1.08 7.02 -2.11
C CYS A 133 -1.93 6.57 -0.93
N TYR A 134 -1.94 5.26 -0.68
CA TYR A 134 -2.39 4.75 0.60
C TYR A 134 -1.20 4.60 1.52
N ILE A 135 -1.40 4.93 2.78
CA ILE A 135 -0.38 4.89 3.81
C ILE A 135 -0.89 4.03 4.95
N GLU A 136 -0.08 3.09 5.40
CA GLU A 136 -0.34 2.27 6.57
C GLU A 136 -0.07 3.09 7.85
N THR A 137 -1.07 3.19 8.71
CA THR A 137 -0.96 3.76 10.06
C THR A 137 -1.61 2.81 11.06
N LYS A 138 -0.81 2.21 11.95
CA LYS A 138 -1.30 1.30 13.01
C LYS A 138 -2.16 0.14 12.46
N GLY A 139 -1.74 -0.48 11.36
CA GLY A 139 -2.48 -1.58 10.72
C GLY A 139 -3.75 -1.16 9.96
N GLN A 140 -4.02 0.14 9.83
CA GLN A 140 -5.09 0.67 8.99
C GLN A 140 -4.50 1.42 7.79
N TYR A 141 -5.16 1.34 6.64
CA TYR A 141 -4.73 2.02 5.43
C TYR A 141 -5.55 3.29 5.22
N ARG A 142 -4.86 4.42 5.05
CA ARG A 142 -5.50 5.72 4.83
C ARG A 142 -4.94 6.37 3.59
N LYS A 143 -5.82 7.01 2.81
CA LYS A 143 -5.43 7.73 1.62
C LYS A 143 -4.82 9.09 2.00
N GLY A 144 -3.74 9.45 1.33
CA GLY A 144 -3.06 10.71 1.54
C GLY A 144 -2.27 11.14 0.32
N GLN A 145 -2.09 12.45 0.18
CA GLN A 145 -1.32 13.06 -0.87
C GLN A 145 0.13 13.26 -0.40
N ILE A 146 1.09 12.76 -1.15
CA ILE A 146 2.52 13.05 -0.92
C ILE A 146 2.75 14.52 -1.22
N ILE A 147 3.19 15.30 -0.24
CA ILE A 147 3.47 16.74 -0.43
C ILE A 147 4.97 17.03 -0.44
N ALA A 148 5.80 16.15 0.13
CA ALA A 148 7.26 16.24 0.08
C ALA A 148 7.92 14.87 0.33
N LYS A 149 9.18 14.71 -0.11
CA LYS A 149 10.03 13.53 0.09
C LYS A 149 11.34 13.94 0.81
N GLY A 150 11.81 13.14 1.77
CA GLY A 150 13.16 13.25 2.35
C GLY A 150 13.58 14.68 2.78
N LEU A 151 14.82 15.05 2.48
CA LEU A 151 15.51 16.32 2.79
C LEU A 151 14.69 17.61 2.54
N PHE A 152 13.70 17.60 1.64
CA PHE A 152 12.81 18.73 1.39
C PHE A 152 11.87 19.06 2.58
N LEU A 153 11.62 18.10 3.47
CA LEU A 153 10.93 18.35 4.76
C LEU A 153 11.77 19.26 5.66
N TRP A 154 13.09 19.04 5.71
CA TRP A 154 14.00 19.78 6.58
C TRP A 154 14.11 21.26 6.17
N ILE A 155 14.18 21.54 4.86
CA ILE A 155 14.23 22.91 4.32
C ILE A 155 12.96 23.70 4.68
N ASN A 156 11.77 23.08 4.57
CA ASN A 156 10.50 23.75 4.86
C ASN A 156 10.25 23.94 6.36
N ILE A 157 10.71 23.02 7.22
CA ILE A 157 10.65 23.17 8.67
C ILE A 157 11.57 24.32 9.11
N ILE A 158 12.79 24.40 8.58
CA ILE A 158 13.72 25.50 8.87
C ILE A 158 13.19 26.84 8.36
N GLN A 159 12.58 26.91 7.17
CA GLN A 159 11.99 28.16 6.65
C GLN A 159 10.78 28.63 7.47
N LYS A 160 9.93 27.73 7.96
CA LYS A 160 8.81 28.10 8.85
C LYS A 160 9.30 28.59 10.23
N GLU A 161 10.33 27.96 10.79
CA GLU A 161 10.98 28.41 12.03
C GLU A 161 11.64 29.79 11.85
N PHE A 162 12.35 30.03 10.73
CA PHE A 162 13.00 31.32 10.46
C PHE A 162 12.01 32.47 10.21
N HIS A 163 10.85 32.21 9.60
CA HIS A 163 9.79 33.21 9.46
C HIS A 163 9.04 33.50 10.78
N SER A 164 9.08 32.58 11.75
CA SER A 164 8.55 32.82 13.10
C SER A 164 9.57 33.55 14.00
N PHE A 165 10.86 33.51 13.68
CA PHE A 165 11.92 34.12 14.49
C PHE A 165 12.29 35.55 14.06
N SER A 166 11.91 36.01 12.86
CA SER A 166 12.16 37.38 12.39
C SER A 166 11.12 38.41 12.88
N GLY A 167 10.17 38.00 13.72
CA GLY A 167 9.11 38.84 14.28
C GLY A 167 9.26 39.16 15.77
N SER A 168 10.47 39.50 16.26
CA SER A 168 10.61 40.21 17.54
C SER A 168 11.98 40.89 17.66
N ARG A 169 12.11 42.06 17.03
CA ARG A 169 13.08 43.07 17.46
C ARG A 169 12.51 44.46 17.23
N SER A 170 11.60 44.85 18.12
CA SER A 170 11.29 46.23 18.43
C SER A 170 11.71 46.45 19.88
N ASP A 171 12.84 47.10 20.07
CA ASP A 171 13.05 48.27 20.94
C ASP A 171 14.50 48.75 20.82
#